data_AF-A0A5N7SM90-F1
#
_entry.id   AF-A0A5N7SM90-F1
#
_cell.length_a   1.000
_cell.length_b   1.000
_cell.length_c   1.000
_cell.angle_alpha   90.00
_cell.angle_beta   90.00
_cell.angle_gamma   90.00
#
_symmetry.space_group_name_H-M   'P 1'
#
loop_
_entity.id
_entity.type
_entity.pdbx_description
1 polymer ?
#
loop_
_entity_poly.entity_id
_entity_poly.type
_entity_poly.pdbx_seq_one_letter_code
_entity_poly.pdbx_strand_id
1 'polypeptide(L)'
;MATSNLVGTAANESSERRAVDVAIKKCAAEGAKDCKSSVTYYNQCVAFAVPSSGKGQGSLDTAVDAETVAGNAIGHCRDTGGGKCAVVYSECSLPVFRKY
;
A
#
# COMPACT_ATOMS: atom_id res chain seq x y z
N MET A 1 7.72 18.97 -3.97
CA MET A 1 6.79 18.66 -2.86
C MET A 1 7.44 17.54 -2.06
N ALA A 2 7.78 17.78 -0.80
CA ALA A 2 8.35 16.74 0.05
C ALA A 2 7.24 15.72 0.36
N THR A 3 7.37 14.50 -0.16
CA THR A 3 6.52 13.39 0.26
C THR A 3 6.93 13.03 1.68
N SER A 4 6.06 13.29 2.65
CA SER A 4 6.25 12.80 4.01
C SER A 4 6.40 11.28 3.96
N ASN A 5 7.42 10.74 4.65
CA ASN A 5 7.63 9.28 4.76
C ASN A 5 6.65 8.63 5.76
N LEU A 6 5.73 9.42 6.32
CA LEU A 6 4.76 8.99 7.32
C LEU A 6 3.51 8.48 6.59
N VAL A 7 3.29 7.18 6.65
CA VAL A 7 2.17 6.49 6.00
C VAL A 7 1.43 5.67 7.04
N GLY A 8 0.09 5.67 6.98
CA GLY A 8 -0.74 4.78 7.77
C GLY A 8 -1.44 3.77 6.85
N THR A 9 -1.48 2.50 7.27
CA THR A 9 -2.10 1.41 6.51
C THR A 9 -3.15 0.67 7.32
N ALA A 10 -4.15 0.11 6.63
CA ALA A 10 -5.17 -0.74 7.21
C ALA A 10 -5.56 -1.83 6.20
N ALA A 11 -5.84 -3.02 6.71
CA ALA A 11 -6.27 -4.20 5.96
C ALA A 11 -7.32 -4.96 6.78
N ASN A 12 -8.13 -5.78 6.13
CA ASN A 12 -9.13 -6.65 6.77
C ASN A 12 -10.17 -5.90 7.63
N GLU A 13 -10.51 -4.67 7.23
CA GLU A 13 -11.52 -3.88 7.92
C GLU A 13 -12.93 -4.16 7.39
N SER A 14 -13.94 -3.91 8.22
CA SER A 14 -15.34 -4.24 7.91
C SER A 14 -15.94 -3.44 6.75
N SER A 15 -15.31 -2.32 6.37
CA SER A 15 -15.71 -1.49 5.23
C SER A 15 -14.56 -0.58 4.81
N GLU A 16 -14.62 -0.08 3.56
CA GLU A 16 -13.66 0.90 3.04
C GLU A 16 -13.57 2.14 3.94
N ARG A 17 -14.71 2.67 4.40
CA ARG A 17 -14.74 3.82 5.31
C ARG A 17 -13.93 3.56 6.58
N ARG A 18 -14.11 2.38 7.19
CA ARG A 18 -13.39 2.01 8.41
C ARG A 18 -11.89 1.83 8.15
N ALA A 19 -11.52 1.25 7.01
CA ALA A 19 -10.13 1.13 6.56
C ALA A 19 -9.46 2.50 6.41
N VAL A 20 -10.13 3.43 5.73
CA VAL A 20 -9.63 4.80 5.55
C VAL A 20 -9.51 5.51 6.89
N ASP A 21 -10.51 5.43 7.77
CA ASP A 21 -10.47 6.06 9.09
C ASP A 21 -9.30 5.52 9.95
N VAL A 22 -9.04 4.22 9.93
CA VAL A 22 -7.92 3.60 10.66
C VAL A 22 -6.57 4.00 10.06
N ALA A 23 -6.45 3.97 8.73
CA ALA A 23 -5.23 4.37 8.02
C ALA A 23 -4.88 5.86 8.28
N ILE A 24 -5.87 6.75 8.21
CA ILE A 24 -5.69 8.19 8.50
C ILE A 24 -5.29 8.40 9.95
N LYS A 25 -5.92 7.72 10.91
CA LYS A 25 -5.54 7.81 12.33
C LYS A 25 -4.10 7.38 12.57
N LYS A 26 -3.65 6.29 11.93
CA LYS A 26 -2.24 5.85 12.01
C LYS A 26 -1.30 6.88 11.40
N CYS A 27 -1.62 7.40 10.22
CA CYS A 27 -0.84 8.47 9.57
C CYS A 27 -0.73 9.73 10.45
N ALA A 28 -1.83 10.14 11.08
CA ALA A 28 -1.84 11.31 11.96
C ALA A 28 -1.07 11.06 13.27
N ALA A 29 -1.08 9.83 13.80
CA ALA A 29 -0.32 9.44 14.98
C ALA A 29 1.20 9.52 14.75
N GLU A 30 1.65 9.31 13.52
CA GLU A 30 3.04 9.51 13.08
C GLU A 30 3.43 11.00 12.98
N GLY A 31 2.47 11.94 13.12
CA GLY A 31 2.70 13.38 13.14
C GLY A 31 2.43 14.10 11.82
N ALA A 32 1.89 13.41 10.81
CA ALA A 32 1.49 14.05 9.55
C ALA A 32 0.18 14.83 9.70
N LYS A 33 0.09 16.01 9.07
CA LYS A 33 -1.07 16.91 9.16
C LYS A 33 -2.08 16.76 8.03
N ASP A 34 -1.62 16.33 6.85
CA ASP A 34 -2.44 16.24 5.63
C ASP A 34 -2.61 14.78 5.18
N CYS A 35 -3.04 13.92 6.10
CA CYS A 35 -3.28 12.51 5.82
C CYS A 35 -4.50 12.32 4.91
N LYS A 36 -4.28 11.66 3.77
CA LYS A 36 -5.33 11.30 2.80
C LYS A 36 -5.14 9.87 2.32
N SER A 37 -6.22 9.24 1.86
CA SER A 37 -6.16 7.91 1.26
C SER A 37 -5.41 7.97 -0.08
N SER A 38 -4.39 7.12 -0.23
CA SER A 38 -3.66 6.95 -1.50
C SER A 38 -4.24 5.82 -2.35
N VAL A 39 -4.67 4.74 -1.70
CA VAL A 39 -5.24 3.55 -2.36
C VAL A 39 -6.24 2.89 -1.43
N THR A 40 -7.32 2.36 -1.99
CA THR A 40 -8.27 1.47 -1.30
C THR A 40 -8.43 0.19 -2.12
N TYR A 41 -8.67 -0.93 -1.44
CA TYR A 41 -8.68 -2.25 -2.08
C TYR A 41 -9.63 -3.20 -1.35
N TYR A 42 -10.26 -4.10 -2.10
CA TYR A 42 -11.22 -5.08 -1.59
C TYR A 42 -11.08 -6.40 -2.34
N ASN A 43 -11.17 -7.53 -1.62
CA ASN A 43 -10.98 -8.88 -2.16
C ASN A 43 -9.66 -9.05 -2.94
N GLN A 44 -8.62 -8.35 -2.50
CA GLN A 44 -7.33 -8.32 -3.18
C GLN A 44 -6.22 -7.96 -2.20
N CYS A 45 -4.99 -8.01 -2.69
CA CYS A 45 -3.77 -7.62 -2.00
C CYS A 45 -3.24 -6.29 -2.51
N VAL A 46 -2.45 -5.62 -1.69
CA VAL A 46 -1.70 -4.40 -2.01
C VAL A 46 -0.22 -4.64 -1.72
N ALA A 47 0.68 -4.08 -2.53
CA ALA A 47 2.09 -4.03 -2.22
C ALA A 47 2.69 -2.66 -2.55
N PHE A 48 3.67 -2.25 -1.75
CA PHE A 48 4.49 -1.08 -1.98
C PHE A 48 5.93 -1.50 -2.18
N ALA A 49 6.50 -1.15 -3.33
CA ALA A 49 7.91 -1.35 -3.63
C ALA A 49 8.63 -0.01 -3.73
N VAL A 50 9.87 0.03 -3.24
CA VAL A 50 10.72 1.22 -3.29
C VAL A 50 12.07 0.90 -3.94
N PRO A 51 12.68 1.87 -4.62
CA PRO A 51 14.01 1.72 -5.18
C PRO A 51 15.08 1.71 -4.09
N SER A 52 15.94 0.69 -4.09
CA SER A 52 17.06 0.58 -3.14
C SER A 52 18.12 1.67 -3.34
N SER A 53 18.16 2.29 -4.52
CA SER A 53 19.11 3.34 -4.87
C SER A 53 18.76 4.71 -4.28
N GLY A 54 17.54 4.87 -3.73
CA GLY A 54 16.99 6.18 -3.34
C GLY A 54 16.68 7.11 -4.52
N LYS A 55 16.91 6.65 -5.76
CA LYS A 55 16.58 7.37 -7.00
C LYS A 55 15.37 6.70 -7.65
N GLY A 56 14.51 7.49 -8.29
CA GLY A 56 13.24 7.02 -8.85
C GLY A 56 12.08 7.15 -7.85
N GLN A 57 10.92 6.62 -8.22
CA GLN A 57 9.72 6.63 -7.40
C GLN A 57 9.33 5.20 -6.99
N GLY A 58 8.80 5.02 -5.79
CA GLY A 58 8.19 3.75 -5.40
C GLY A 58 6.91 3.49 -6.21
N SER A 59 6.47 2.22 -6.24
CA SER A 59 5.19 1.83 -6.84
C SER A 59 4.27 1.22 -5.81
N LEU A 60 3.01 1.65 -5.84
CA LEU A 60 1.89 1.05 -5.12
C LEU A 60 1.03 0.29 -6.13
N ASP A 61 0.82 -0.99 -5.89
CA ASP A 61 0.04 -1.85 -6.76
C ASP A 61 -0.97 -2.67 -5.97
N THR A 62 -2.04 -3.08 -6.64
CA THR A 62 -3.05 -4.01 -6.11
C THR A 62 -3.25 -5.16 -7.08
N ALA A 63 -3.37 -6.39 -6.57
CA ALA A 63 -3.69 -7.57 -7.38
C ALA A 63 -4.41 -8.63 -6.55
N VAL A 64 -5.00 -9.62 -7.23
CA VAL A 64 -5.83 -10.66 -6.61
C VAL A 64 -5.10 -11.48 -5.53
N ASP A 65 -3.78 -11.61 -5.63
CA ASP A 65 -2.94 -12.38 -4.72
C ASP A 65 -1.59 -11.68 -4.43
N ALA A 66 -0.91 -12.17 -3.39
CA ALA A 66 0.32 -11.58 -2.87
C ALA A 66 1.53 -11.70 -3.83
N GLU A 67 1.58 -12.75 -4.66
CA GLU A 67 2.69 -12.98 -5.59
C GLU A 67 2.58 -12.03 -6.78
N THR A 68 1.39 -11.96 -7.37
CA THR A 68 1.10 -11.06 -8.50
C THR A 68 1.31 -9.60 -8.10
N VAL A 69 0.83 -9.18 -6.92
CA VAL A 69 0.98 -7.78 -6.50
C VAL A 69 2.44 -7.41 -6.22
N ALA A 70 3.24 -8.35 -5.67
CA ALA A 70 4.65 -8.13 -5.44
C ALA A 70 5.43 -7.99 -6.76
N GLY A 71 5.13 -8.85 -7.74
CA GLY A 71 5.69 -8.78 -9.09
C GLY A 71 5.37 -7.45 -9.77
N ASN A 72 4.09 -7.03 -9.73
CA ASN A 72 3.63 -5.76 -10.30
C ASN A 72 4.32 -4.56 -9.65
N ALA A 73 4.34 -4.50 -8.31
CA ALA A 73 4.97 -3.42 -7.56
C ALA A 73 6.46 -3.29 -7.90
N ILE A 74 7.19 -4.40 -7.98
CA ILE A 74 8.60 -4.40 -8.37
C ILE A 74 8.76 -3.96 -9.83
N GLY A 75 7.96 -4.49 -10.75
CA GLY A 75 7.99 -4.14 -12.18
C GLY A 75 7.79 -2.65 -12.39
N HIS A 76 6.67 -2.11 -11.92
CA HIS A 76 6.35 -0.70 -12.04
C HIS A 76 7.36 0.22 -11.33
N CYS A 77 7.88 -0.18 -10.16
CA CYS A 77 8.96 0.57 -9.49
C CYS A 77 10.24 0.65 -10.34
N ARG A 78 10.53 -0.37 -11.15
CA ARG A 78 11.69 -0.34 -12.07
C ARG A 78 11.43 0.60 -13.24
N ASP A 79 10.20 0.61 -13.74
CA ASP A 79 9.77 1.45 -14.86
C ASP A 79 9.79 2.95 -14.53
N THR A 80 9.63 3.33 -13.26
CA THR A 80 9.79 4.72 -12.78
C THR A 80 11.25 5.15 -12.59
N GLY A 81 12.21 4.35 -13.07
CA GLY A 81 13.64 4.64 -12.97
C GLY A 81 14.28 4.18 -11.65
N GLY A 82 13.61 3.31 -10.89
CA GLY A 82 14.07 2.83 -9.59
C GLY A 82 15.27 1.85 -9.61
N GLY A 83 15.57 1.27 -10.77
CA GLY A 83 16.67 0.32 -10.94
C GLY A 83 16.45 -1.01 -10.21
N LYS A 84 17.01 -1.16 -8.99
CA LYS A 84 16.72 -2.31 -8.11
C LYS A 84 15.62 -1.89 -7.15
N CYS A 85 14.48 -2.58 -7.19
CA CYS A 85 13.35 -2.35 -6.32
C CYS A 85 13.09 -3.53 -5.40
N ALA A 86 12.57 -3.26 -4.21
CA ALA A 86 12.16 -4.26 -3.23
C ALA A 86 10.81 -3.87 -2.63
N VAL A 87 9.97 -4.88 -2.38
CA VAL A 87 8.72 -4.71 -1.64
C VAL A 87 9.03 -4.41 -0.18
N VAL A 88 8.51 -3.30 0.33
CA VAL A 88 8.66 -2.87 1.74
C VAL A 88 7.37 -3.01 2.53
N TYR A 89 6.24 -3.21 1.86
CA TYR A 89 4.95 -3.47 2.48
C TYR A 89 4.10 -4.34 1.54
N SER A 90 3.40 -5.32 2.10
CA SER A 90 2.41 -6.13 1.39
C SER A 90 1.38 -6.67 2.37
N GLU A 91 0.10 -6.47 2.08
CA GLU A 91 -1.02 -6.98 2.89
C GLU A 91 -2.22 -7.32 1.98
N CYS A 92 -3.12 -8.17 2.49
CA CYS A 92 -4.33 -8.58 1.76
C CYS A 92 -5.59 -8.32 2.58
N SER A 93 -6.66 -7.96 1.89
CA SER A 93 -8.02 -7.82 2.43
C SER A 93 -8.93 -8.81 1.72
N LEU A 94 -8.88 -10.07 2.17
CA LEU A 94 -9.57 -11.20 1.55
C LEU A 94 -11.00 -11.36 2.08
N PRO A 95 -11.91 -11.99 1.31
CA PRO A 95 -13.27 -12.22 1.75
C PRO A 95 -13.32 -13.14 2.97
N VAL A 96 -14.11 -12.74 3.98
CA VAL A 96 -14.37 -13.56 5.16
C VAL A 96 -15.57 -14.46 4.88
N PHE A 97 -15.36 -15.78 4.90
CA PHE A 97 -16.46 -16.73 4.78
C PHE A 97 -17.38 -16.66 6.01
N ARG A 98 -18.67 -16.42 5.79
CA ARG A 98 -19.72 -16.52 6.82
C ARG A 98 -20.57 -17.74 6.54
N LYS A 99 -20.49 -18.74 7.44
CA LYS A 99 -21.34 -19.93 7.40
C LYS A 99 -22.79 -19.54 7.70
N TYR A 100 -23.71 -20.01 6.87
CA TYR A 100 -25.16 -19.89 7.05
C TYR A 100 -25.74 -21.10 7.76
#